data_AF-A0A4Y7L382-F1
#
_entry.id   AF-A0A4Y7L382-F1
#
_cell.length_a   1.000
_cell.length_b   1.000
_cell.length_c   1.000
_cell.angle_alpha   90.00
_cell.angle_beta   90.00
_cell.angle_gamma   90.00
#
_symmetry.space_group_name_H-M   'P 1'
#
loop_
_entity.id
_entity.type
_entity.pdbx_description
1 polymer ?
#
loop_
_entity_poly.entity_id
_entity_poly.type
_entity_poly.pdbx_seq_one_letter_code
_entity_poly.pdbx_strand_id
1 'polypeptide(L)'
;MGTQIIERPATYKFLWKIDNFSKLYSNNILEHESDVFSAGVAKWKVQMYPRGNREVFDHLALYLCRVDSAKYPVKANFKFTITSQTNHFYTSEDGEAQFTTAKTSWGIQKFVALRRLHNPNSGYILDDILEIDIEITCEISADADKPVKEEPHT
;
A
#
# COMPACT_ATOMS: atom_id res chain seq x y z
N MET A 1 11.49 -25.30 -31.20
CA MET A 1 11.77 -24.72 -29.89
C MET A 1 10.92 -23.47 -29.76
N GLY A 2 9.83 -23.52 -29.00
CA GLY A 2 8.97 -22.36 -28.79
C GLY A 2 9.60 -21.45 -27.74
N THR A 3 9.88 -20.20 -28.11
CA THR A 3 10.30 -19.18 -27.16
C THR A 3 9.14 -18.93 -26.21
N GLN A 4 9.26 -19.38 -24.96
CA GLN A 4 8.28 -19.04 -23.93
C GLN A 4 8.46 -17.56 -23.62
N ILE A 5 7.57 -16.72 -24.15
CA ILE A 5 7.50 -15.30 -23.79
C ILE A 5 7.02 -15.28 -22.34
N ILE A 6 7.94 -15.06 -21.40
CA ILE A 6 7.57 -14.76 -20.02
C ILE A 6 7.00 -13.33 -20.05
N GLU A 7 5.68 -13.21 -20.17
CA GLU A 7 5.01 -11.91 -20.01
C GLU A 7 5.29 -11.41 -18.59
N ARG A 8 5.98 -10.27 -18.50
CA ARG A 8 6.17 -9.60 -17.21
C ARG A 8 4.82 -9.07 -16.75
N PRO A 9 4.46 -9.24 -15.47
CA PRO A 9 3.19 -8.70 -15.00
C PRO A 9 3.17 -7.18 -15.18
N ALA A 10 2.04 -6.65 -15.65
CA ALA A 10 1.89 -5.21 -15.87
C ALA A 10 1.95 -4.44 -14.55
N THR A 11 2.51 -3.22 -14.60
CA THR A 11 2.50 -2.28 -13.48
C THR A 11 1.30 -1.36 -13.60
N TYR A 12 0.51 -1.29 -12.54
CA TYR A 12 -0.67 -0.44 -12.40
C TYR A 12 -0.33 0.74 -11.50
N LYS A 13 -0.85 1.92 -11.82
CA LYS A 13 -0.60 3.15 -11.06
C LYS A 13 -1.92 3.75 -10.59
N PHE A 14 -1.95 4.19 -9.34
CA PHE A 14 -3.09 4.86 -8.74
C PHE A 14 -2.60 6.06 -7.94
N LEU A 15 -3.28 7.20 -8.10
CA LEU A 15 -3.02 8.39 -7.32
C LEU A 15 -4.12 8.53 -6.28
N TRP A 16 -3.76 8.45 -5.00
CA TRP A 16 -4.67 8.72 -3.90
C TRP A 16 -4.50 10.14 -3.40
N LYS A 17 -5.50 10.98 -3.65
CA LYS A 17 -5.58 12.34 -3.09
C LYS A 17 -6.39 12.31 -1.80
N ILE A 18 -5.84 12.92 -0.76
CA ILE A 18 -6.45 12.98 0.57
C ILE A 18 -6.69 14.44 0.91
N ASP A 19 -7.93 14.89 0.74
CA ASP A 19 -8.35 16.23 1.11
C ASP A 19 -8.53 16.38 2.62
N ASN A 20 -8.37 17.61 3.10
CA ASN A 20 -8.49 17.96 4.52
C ASN A 20 -7.56 17.11 5.42
N PHE A 21 -6.33 16.84 4.99
CA PHE A 21 -5.41 15.95 5.69
C PHE A 21 -5.18 16.38 7.15
N SER A 22 -5.15 17.69 7.41
CA SER A 22 -5.03 18.26 8.75
C SER A 22 -6.12 17.78 9.71
N LYS A 23 -7.34 17.50 9.23
CA LYS A 23 -8.45 16.99 10.05
C LYS A 23 -8.21 15.57 10.53
N LEU A 24 -7.50 14.75 9.76
CA LEU A 24 -7.11 13.41 10.19
C LEU A 24 -6.21 13.50 11.42
N TYR A 25 -5.27 14.45 11.40
CA TYR A 25 -4.36 14.67 12.51
C TYR A 25 -5.06 15.32 13.72
N SER A 26 -5.80 16.41 13.52
CA SER A 26 -6.39 17.22 14.60
C SER A 26 -7.53 16.50 15.33
N ASN A 27 -8.32 15.68 14.63
CA ASN A 27 -9.39 14.89 15.24
C ASN A 27 -8.91 13.56 15.83
N ASN A 28 -7.60 13.29 15.85
CA ASN A 28 -7.01 12.03 16.30
C ASN A 28 -7.60 10.81 15.57
N ILE A 29 -7.81 10.92 14.26
CA ILE A 29 -8.26 9.79 13.45
C ILE A 29 -7.17 8.71 13.46
N LEU A 30 -7.52 7.50 13.87
CA LEU A 30 -6.58 6.39 14.00
C LEU A 30 -6.14 5.86 12.63
N GLU A 31 -7.09 5.74 11.69
CA GLU A 31 -6.86 5.21 10.36
C GLU A 31 -7.77 5.88 9.32
N HIS A 32 -7.31 5.91 8.09
CA HIS A 32 -8.05 6.41 6.93
C HIS A 32 -7.77 5.52 5.72
N GLU A 33 -8.77 5.29 4.88
CA GLU A 33 -8.68 4.35 3.76
C GLU A 33 -8.95 5.04 2.43
N SER A 34 -8.28 4.56 1.38
CA SER A 34 -8.62 4.92 0.01
C SER A 34 -9.91 4.22 -0.43
N ASP A 35 -10.46 4.69 -1.54
CA ASP A 35 -11.41 3.88 -2.31
C ASP A 35 -10.76 2.58 -2.79
N VAL A 36 -11.61 1.60 -3.12
CA VAL A 36 -11.18 0.34 -3.72
C VAL A 36 -10.85 0.54 -5.20
N PHE A 37 -9.71 0.04 -5.64
CA PHE A 37 -9.27 0.07 -7.03
C PHE A 37 -8.80 -1.30 -7.52
N SER A 38 -8.85 -1.51 -8.83
CA SER A 38 -8.43 -2.76 -9.47
C SER A 38 -7.00 -2.65 -9.99
N ALA A 39 -6.17 -3.66 -9.72
CA ALA A 39 -4.85 -3.80 -10.33
C ALA A 39 -4.56 -5.29 -10.57
N GLY A 40 -4.33 -5.65 -11.84
CA GLY A 40 -4.10 -7.02 -12.27
C GLY A 40 -5.25 -7.96 -11.91
N VAL A 41 -4.93 -9.02 -11.18
CA VAL A 41 -5.84 -10.12 -10.83
C VAL A 41 -6.61 -9.90 -9.53
N ALA A 42 -6.49 -8.71 -8.92
CA ALA A 42 -7.00 -8.42 -7.59
C ALA A 42 -7.57 -7.01 -7.45
N LYS A 43 -8.38 -6.84 -6.41
CA LYS A 43 -8.89 -5.55 -5.94
C LYS A 43 -8.17 -5.16 -4.66
N TRP A 44 -7.83 -3.88 -4.57
CA TRP A 44 -6.97 -3.32 -3.54
C TRP A 44 -7.58 -2.08 -2.92
N LYS A 45 -7.16 -1.75 -1.71
CA LYS A 45 -7.28 -0.43 -1.10
C LYS A 45 -5.98 -0.12 -0.34
N VAL A 46 -5.75 1.15 -0.04
CA VAL A 46 -4.67 1.58 0.85
C VAL A 46 -5.26 1.98 2.19
N GLN A 47 -4.67 1.49 3.27
CA GLN A 47 -5.01 1.87 4.64
C GLN A 47 -3.83 2.67 5.22
N MET A 48 -4.12 3.88 5.69
CA MET A 48 -3.16 4.83 6.22
C MET A 48 -3.39 5.03 7.71
N TYR A 49 -2.30 5.11 8.46
CA TYR A 49 -2.31 5.53 9.85
C TYR A 49 -1.57 6.87 9.96
N PRO A 50 -2.29 8.01 10.00
CA PRO A 50 -1.71 9.34 9.89
C PRO A 50 -0.78 9.72 11.06
N ARG A 51 -0.84 8.97 12.16
CA ARG A 51 -0.04 9.19 13.39
C ARG A 51 0.78 7.96 13.78
N GLY A 52 0.94 7.02 12.86
CA GLY A 52 1.62 5.75 13.08
C GLY A 52 0.71 4.64 13.60
N ASN A 53 1.28 3.44 13.68
CA ASN A 53 0.56 2.21 14.00
C ASN A 53 1.37 1.35 14.99
N ARG A 54 0.66 0.69 15.93
CA ARG A 54 1.18 -0.21 16.98
C ARG A 54 2.24 0.41 17.89
N GLU A 55 3.52 0.22 17.59
CA GLU A 55 4.65 0.64 18.42
C GLU A 55 5.39 1.85 17.82
N VAL A 56 4.96 2.29 16.64
CA VAL A 56 5.57 3.40 15.89
C VAL A 56 4.53 4.51 15.80
N PHE A 57 4.81 5.65 16.45
CA PHE A 57 3.87 6.78 16.56
C PHE A 57 4.42 8.10 16.02
N ASP A 58 5.60 8.06 15.38
CA ASP A 58 6.34 9.21 14.86
C ASP A 58 6.49 9.16 13.33
N HIS A 59 5.87 8.18 12.68
CA HIS A 59 5.85 8.01 11.23
C HIS A 59 4.43 7.83 10.72
N LEU A 60 4.15 8.33 9.52
CA LEU A 60 3.03 7.88 8.71
C LEU A 60 3.26 6.40 8.37
N ALA A 61 2.22 5.57 8.51
CA ALA A 61 2.26 4.18 8.07
C ALA A 61 1.24 3.95 6.94
N LEU A 62 1.64 3.16 5.93
CA LEU A 62 0.80 2.81 4.78
C LEU A 62 0.77 1.30 4.59
N TYR A 63 -0.41 0.76 4.30
CA TYR A 63 -0.62 -0.66 4.06
C TYR A 63 -1.44 -0.86 2.79
N LEU A 64 -0.95 -1.70 1.89
CA LEU A 64 -1.73 -2.21 0.78
C LEU A 64 -2.59 -3.36 1.30
N CYS A 65 -3.88 -3.30 1.01
CA CYS A 65 -4.87 -4.26 1.48
C CYS A 65 -5.60 -4.88 0.30
N ARG A 66 -5.56 -6.21 0.17
CA ARG A 66 -6.38 -6.94 -0.79
C ARG A 66 -7.80 -7.07 -0.25
N VAL A 67 -8.79 -6.73 -1.07
CA VAL A 67 -10.20 -6.68 -0.65
C VAL A 67 -11.09 -7.70 -1.34
N ASP A 68 -10.64 -8.32 -2.43
CA ASP A 68 -11.43 -9.38 -3.05
C ASP A 68 -11.45 -10.67 -2.20
N SER A 69 -12.51 -11.45 -2.35
CA SER A 69 -12.72 -12.71 -1.63
C SER A 69 -12.08 -13.91 -2.31
N ALA A 70 -11.20 -13.70 -3.30
CA ALA A 70 -10.69 -14.81 -4.09
C ALA A 70 -9.68 -15.64 -3.28
N LYS A 71 -9.82 -16.97 -3.36
CA LYS A 71 -9.11 -17.91 -2.48
C LYS A 71 -7.66 -18.19 -2.89
N TYR A 72 -7.23 -17.75 -4.08
CA TYR A 72 -5.85 -17.95 -4.54
C TYR A 72 -4.92 -16.92 -3.90
N PRO A 73 -3.69 -17.30 -3.49
CA PRO A 73 -2.68 -16.34 -3.07
C PRO A 73 -2.25 -15.43 -4.23
N VAL A 74 -1.98 -14.16 -3.95
CA VAL A 74 -1.49 -13.18 -4.93
C VAL A 74 -0.14 -12.66 -4.46
N LYS A 75 0.88 -12.80 -5.30
CA LYS A 75 2.17 -12.14 -5.08
C LYS A 75 2.07 -10.73 -5.65
N ALA A 76 2.46 -9.73 -4.87
CA ALA A 76 2.48 -8.35 -5.34
C ALA A 76 3.76 -7.63 -4.90
N ASN A 77 4.33 -6.90 -5.85
CA ASN A 77 5.29 -5.83 -5.61
C ASN A 77 4.51 -4.52 -5.62
N PHE A 78 4.69 -3.71 -4.58
CA PHE A 78 4.02 -2.42 -4.45
C PHE A 78 5.02 -1.34 -4.06
N LYS A 79 4.72 -0.10 -4.42
CA LYS A 79 5.51 1.07 -4.06
C LYS A 79 4.59 2.22 -3.69
N PHE A 80 4.88 2.87 -2.58
CA PHE A 80 4.24 4.12 -2.18
C PHE A 80 5.21 5.27 -2.42
N THR A 81 4.72 6.37 -2.98
CA THR A 81 5.53 7.58 -3.18
C THR A 81 4.72 8.81 -2.77
N ILE A 82 5.33 9.70 -1.98
CA ILE A 82 4.86 11.07 -1.78
C ILE A 82 5.85 11.98 -2.48
N THR A 83 5.40 12.67 -3.51
CA THR A 83 6.17 13.69 -4.22
C THR A 83 5.83 15.06 -3.65
N SER A 84 6.83 15.90 -3.45
CA SER A 84 6.61 17.29 -3.08
C SER A 84 5.85 18.01 -4.19
N GLN A 85 4.85 18.78 -3.80
CA GLN A 85 4.01 19.54 -4.72
C GLN A 85 4.62 20.92 -5.04
N THR A 86 5.66 21.34 -4.31
CA THR A 86 6.30 22.66 -4.47
C THR A 86 7.78 22.58 -4.86
N ASN A 87 8.38 21.39 -4.84
CA ASN A 87 9.76 21.14 -5.25
C ASN A 87 9.91 19.71 -5.83
N HIS A 88 11.11 19.30 -6.20
CA HIS A 88 11.35 17.99 -6.82
C HIS A 88 11.74 16.87 -5.83
N PHE A 89 11.60 17.08 -4.52
CA PHE A 89 11.86 16.03 -3.52
C PHE A 89 10.72 15.02 -3.46
N TYR A 90 11.06 13.77 -3.15
CA TYR A 90 10.08 12.71 -2.89
C TYR A 90 10.53 11.82 -1.74
N THR A 91 9.59 11.06 -1.20
CA THR A 91 9.84 9.90 -0.33
C THR A 91 9.15 8.72 -0.97
N SER A 92 9.87 7.63 -1.19
CA SER A 92 9.29 6.41 -1.74
C SER A 92 9.87 5.20 -1.06
N GLU A 93 9.03 4.21 -0.82
CA GLU A 93 9.43 2.91 -0.27
C GLU A 93 8.61 1.83 -0.98
N ASP A 94 9.24 0.71 -1.29
CA ASP A 94 8.62 -0.44 -1.92
C ASP A 94 8.52 -1.64 -0.97
N GLY A 95 7.68 -2.59 -1.35
CA GLY A 95 7.50 -3.84 -0.63
C GLY A 95 7.09 -4.96 -1.57
N GLU A 96 7.51 -6.17 -1.23
CA GLU A 96 7.05 -7.40 -1.87
C GLU A 96 6.32 -8.24 -0.83
N ALA A 97 5.15 -8.76 -1.19
CA ALA A 97 4.38 -9.60 -0.29
C ALA A 97 3.51 -10.63 -1.03
N GLN A 98 3.20 -11.72 -0.31
CA GLN A 98 2.18 -12.67 -0.70
C GLN A 98 0.91 -12.42 0.12
N PHE A 99 -0.17 -12.07 -0.58
CA PHE A 99 -1.50 -11.82 -0.04
C PHE A 99 -2.32 -13.10 -0.07
N THR A 100 -2.77 -13.54 1.10
CA THR A 100 -3.60 -14.75 1.27
C THR A 100 -4.93 -14.38 1.94
N THR A 101 -5.86 -15.33 2.00
CA THR A 101 -7.10 -15.17 2.77
C THR A 101 -6.84 -14.96 4.27
N ALA A 102 -5.74 -15.50 4.81
CA ALA A 102 -5.34 -15.33 6.20
C ALA A 102 -4.54 -14.03 6.44
N LYS A 103 -3.89 -13.48 5.41
CA LYS A 103 -3.11 -12.25 5.51
C LYS A 103 -3.30 -11.38 4.27
N THR A 104 -4.26 -10.47 4.38
CA THR A 104 -4.71 -9.59 3.30
C THR A 104 -4.04 -8.22 3.30
N SER A 105 -3.17 -7.92 4.27
CA SER A 105 -2.56 -6.60 4.45
C SER A 105 -1.05 -6.69 4.68
N TRP A 106 -0.31 -5.86 3.95
CA TRP A 106 1.14 -5.69 4.05
C TRP A 106 1.50 -4.23 3.79
N GLY A 107 2.54 -3.73 4.46
CA GLY A 107 2.81 -2.30 4.43
C GLY A 107 4.11 -1.88 5.08
N ILE A 108 4.28 -0.58 5.19
CA ILE A 108 5.49 0.11 5.59
C ILE A 108 5.17 0.93 6.83
N GLN A 109 5.51 0.39 8.00
CA GLN A 109 5.16 0.98 9.30
C GLN A 109 5.89 2.32 9.55
N LYS A 110 7.10 2.47 9.02
CA LYS A 110 7.93 3.69 9.11
C LYS A 110 8.12 4.31 7.73
N PHE A 111 7.02 4.71 7.07
CA PHE A 111 7.10 5.22 5.69
C PHE A 111 7.70 6.63 5.62
N VAL A 112 7.09 7.62 6.28
CA VAL A 112 7.65 8.98 6.36
C VAL A 112 7.51 9.52 7.77
N ALA A 113 8.61 10.06 8.32
CA ALA A 113 8.59 10.68 9.63
C ALA A 113 7.59 11.86 9.65
N LEU A 114 6.73 11.94 10.67
CA LEU A 114 5.70 12.98 10.77
C LEU A 114 6.31 14.38 10.81
N ARG A 115 7.49 14.52 11.44
CA ARG A 115 8.25 15.78 11.44
C ARG A 115 8.62 16.25 10.04
N ARG A 116 8.93 15.32 9.13
CA ARG A 116 9.24 15.64 7.72
C ARG A 116 7.94 15.91 6.95
N LEU A 117 6.94 15.05 7.11
CA LEU A 117 5.64 15.16 6.45
C LEU A 117 4.97 16.52 6.71
N HIS A 118 4.94 16.96 7.96
CA HIS A 118 4.28 18.20 8.38
C HIS A 118 5.19 19.44 8.28
N ASN A 119 6.44 19.32 7.83
CA ASN A 119 7.28 20.48 7.59
C ASN A 119 6.78 21.22 6.34
N PRO A 120 6.35 22.49 6.42
CA PRO A 120 5.87 23.24 5.25
C PRO A 120 6.91 23.33 4.12
N ASN A 121 8.21 23.33 4.47
CA ASN A 121 9.29 23.38 3.49
C ASN A 121 9.49 22.05 2.75
N SER A 122 8.89 20.94 3.21
CA SER A 122 8.91 19.68 2.48
C SER A 122 8.04 19.74 1.22
N GLY A 123 6.96 20.52 1.27
CA GLY A 123 5.97 20.63 0.19
C GLY A 123 5.11 19.38 -0.01
N TYR A 124 5.11 18.41 0.92
CA TYR A 124 4.30 17.20 0.78
C TYR A 124 2.80 17.43 0.93
N ILE A 125 2.42 18.37 1.80
CA ILE A 125 1.03 18.80 1.98
C ILE A 125 0.93 20.21 1.43
N LEU A 126 0.09 20.41 0.41
CA LEU A 126 -0.21 21.70 -0.21
C LEU A 126 -1.72 21.87 -0.22
N ASP A 127 -2.21 23.04 0.16
CA ASP A 127 -3.65 23.35 0.26
C ASP A 127 -4.46 22.32 1.07
N ASP A 128 -3.83 21.78 2.13
CA ASP A 128 -4.37 20.71 2.99
C ASP A 128 -4.67 19.38 2.26
N ILE A 129 -3.98 19.14 1.14
CA ILE A 129 -4.06 17.93 0.33
C ILE A 129 -2.73 17.19 0.41
N LEU A 130 -2.79 15.91 0.78
CA LEU A 130 -1.70 14.95 0.63
C LEU A 130 -1.97 14.07 -0.59
N GLU A 131 -0.97 13.92 -1.45
CA GLU A 131 -1.03 13.03 -2.62
C GLU A 131 -0.06 11.85 -2.45
N ILE A 132 -0.56 10.63 -2.67
CA ILE A 132 0.21 9.39 -2.59
C ILE A 132 0.07 8.64 -3.90
N ASP A 133 1.18 8.46 -4.62
CA ASP A 133 1.28 7.57 -5.76
C ASP A 133 1.48 6.13 -5.28
N ILE A 134 0.71 5.21 -5.86
CA ILE A 134 0.77 3.78 -5.59
C ILE A 134 1.03 3.05 -6.90
N GLU A 135 2.13 2.32 -6.95
CA GLU A 135 2.46 1.41 -8.06
C GLU A 135 2.28 -0.03 -7.59
N ILE A 136 1.61 -0.87 -8.38
CA ILE A 136 1.39 -2.28 -8.06
C ILE A 136 1.69 -3.14 -9.27
N THR A 137 2.49 -4.19 -9.08
CA THR A 137 2.68 -5.28 -10.03
C THR A 137 2.27 -6.56 -9.31
N CYS A 138 1.31 -7.33 -9.85
CA CYS A 138 0.83 -8.52 -9.16
C CYS A 138 0.48 -9.69 -10.09
N GLU A 139 0.57 -10.89 -9.53
CA GLU A 139 0.30 -12.15 -10.21
C GLU A 139 -0.27 -13.19 -9.23
N ILE A 140 -0.98 -14.19 -9.75
CA ILE A 140 -1.41 -15.34 -8.95
C ILE A 140 -0.14 -16.11 -8.55
N SER A 141 0.02 -16.38 -7.25
CA SER A 141 1.19 -17.13 -6.77
C SER A 141 1.14 -18.58 -7.25
N ALA A 142 2.26 -19.09 -7.74
CA ALA A 142 2.40 -20.48 -8.19
C ALA A 142 2.18 -21.53 -7.09
N ASP A 143 2.21 -21.14 -5.81
CA ASP A 143 1.87 -22.01 -4.67
C ASP A 143 0.34 -22.21 -4.49
N ALA A 144 -0.50 -21.66 -5.36
CA ALA A 144 -1.96 -21.84 -5.32
C ALA A 144 -2.44 -23.31 -5.48
N ASP A 145 -1.54 -24.22 -5.87
CA ASP A 145 -1.84 -25.63 -6.16
C ASP A 145 -1.39 -26.63 -5.07
N LYS A 146 -0.84 -26.16 -3.93
CA LYS A 146 -0.58 -27.06 -2.79
C LYS A 146 -1.86 -27.21 -1.97
N PRO A 147 -2.47 -28.41 -1.88
CA PRO A 147 -3.58 -28.63 -0.97
C PRO A 147 -3.12 -28.28 0.45
N VAL A 148 -3.92 -27.47 1.15
CA VAL A 148 -3.76 -27.27 2.59
C VAL A 148 -3.83 -28.65 3.22
N LYS A 149 -2.70 -29.15 3.73
CA LYS A 149 -2.72 -30.35 4.56
C LYS A 149 -3.49 -29.97 5.83
N GLU A 150 -4.68 -30.51 5.97
CA GLU A 150 -5.35 -30.57 7.27
C GLU A 150 -4.44 -31.41 8.18
N GLU A 151 -3.80 -30.77 9.17
CA GLU A 151 -3.12 -31.49 10.24
C GLU A 151 -4.18 -32.06 11.18
N PRO A 152 -4.10 -33.35 11.57
CA PRO A 152 -5.07 -33.94 12.46
C PRO A 152 -4.96 -33.30 13.85
N HIS A 153 -6.09 -32.76 14.33
CA HIS A 153 -6.26 -32.41 15.73
C HIS A 153 -6.03 -33.67 16.59
N THR A 154 -4.97 -33.64 17.41
CA THR A 154 -4.77 -34.61 18.49
C THR A 154 -5.42 -34.09 19.76
#